data_AF-A0A0G0SCN4-F1
#
_entry.id   AF-A0A0G0SCN4-F1
#
_cell.length_a   1.000
_cell.length_b   1.000
_cell.length_c   1.000
_cell.angle_alpha   90.00
_cell.angle_beta   90.00
_cell.angle_gamma   90.00
#
_symmetry.space_group_name_H-M   'P 1'
#
loop_
_entity.id
_entity.type
_entity.pdbx_description
1 polymer ?
#
loop_
_entity_poly.entity_id
_entity_poly.type
_entity_poly.pdbx_seq_one_letter_code
_entity_poly.pdbx_strand_id
1 'polypeptide(L)' 'MNIKKCDICKKKLQGDPVKAGVGYFGREDFCFKCGKPVLDFLKKYKLLDEEKK' A
#
# COMPACT_ATOMS: atom_id res chain seq x y z
N MET A 1 -0.54 -12.28 -17.94
CA MET A 1 -0.01 -11.15 -17.15
C MET A 1 -1.05 -10.74 -16.12
N ASN A 2 -0.80 -10.96 -14.83
CA ASN A 2 -1.70 -10.46 -13.79
C ASN A 2 -1.53 -8.96 -13.65
N ILE A 3 -2.49 -8.20 -14.18
CA ILE A 3 -2.50 -6.75 -14.07
C ILE A 3 -2.94 -6.41 -12.65
N LYS A 4 -1.99 -6.02 -11.79
CA LYS A 4 -2.33 -5.45 -10.49
C LYS A 4 -3.03 -4.11 -10.69
N LYS A 5 -4.15 -3.93 -9.99
CA LYS A 5 -4.93 -2.69 -9.99
C LYS A 5 -5.00 -2.18 -8.57
N CYS A 6 -5.06 -0.86 -8.41
CA CYS A 6 -5.30 -0.26 -7.11
C CYS A 6 -6.71 -0.61 -6.65
N ASP A 7 -6.86 -1.13 -5.43
CA ASP A 7 -8.18 -1.49 -4.90
C ASP A 7 -9.11 -0.28 -4.73
N ILE A 8 -8.56 0.92 -4.50
CA ILE A 8 -9.32 2.17 -4.35
C ILE A 8 -9.74 2.77 -5.70
N CYS A 9 -8.78 3.09 -6.57
CA CYS A 9 -9.05 3.85 -7.79
C CYS A 9 -9.12 2.99 -9.06
N LYS A 10 -8.94 1.67 -8.94
CA LYS A 10 -8.94 0.68 -10.03
C LYS A 10 -7.91 0.93 -11.14
N LYS A 11 -7.03 1.93 -10.96
CA LYS A 11 -5.94 2.23 -11.90
C LYS A 11 -4.95 1.06 -11.94
N LYS A 12 -4.43 0.82 -13.14
CA LYS A 12 -3.37 -0.16 -13.37
C LYS A 12 -2.11 0.27 -12.61
N LEU A 13 -1.61 -0.61 -11.75
CA LEU A 13 -0.35 -0.44 -11.07
C LEU A 13 0.76 -0.82 -12.05
N GLN A 14 1.64 0.13 -12.35
CA GLN A 14 2.87 -0.12 -13.10
C GLN A 14 4.03 0.12 -12.13
N GLY A 15 4.78 -0.94 -11.79
CA GLY A 15 5.85 -0.91 -10.78
C GLY A 15 5.42 -1.45 -9.41
N ASP A 16 6.18 -1.10 -8.37
CA ASP A 16 5.96 -1.54 -6.99
C ASP A 16 4.74 -0.84 -6.35
N PRO A 17 3.67 -1.59 -6.02
CA PRO A 17 2.50 -1.02 -5.36
C PRO A 17 2.77 -0.80 -3.87
N VAL A 18 2.08 0.20 -3.30
CA VAL A 18 2.06 0.39 -1.86
C VAL A 18 1.15 -0.69 -1.28
N LYS A 19 1.71 -1.60 -0.48
CA LYS A 19 0.95 -2.65 0.19
C LYS A 19 0.63 -2.23 1.61
N ALA A 20 -0.64 -2.29 2.00
CA ALA A 20 -1.02 -2.19 3.40
C ALA A 20 -1.86 -3.41 3.81
N GLY A 21 -1.70 -3.83 5.06
CA GLY A 21 -2.41 -4.96 5.64
C GLY A 21 -2.14 -5.05 7.13
N VAL A 22 -2.97 -5.80 7.85
CA VAL A 22 -2.86 -5.98 9.31
C VAL A 22 -2.60 -7.45 9.60
N GLY A 23 -1.36 -7.77 9.98
CA GLY A 23 -0.94 -9.15 10.29
C GLY A 23 -1.15 -10.10 9.09
N TYR A 24 -1.85 -11.21 9.32
CA TYR A 24 -2.16 -12.20 8.28
C TYR A 24 -3.37 -11.82 7.40
N PHE A 25 -4.10 -10.74 7.74
CA PHE A 25 -5.30 -10.32 7.02
C PHE A 25 -4.98 -9.31 5.91
N GLY A 26 -5.57 -9.57 4.74
CA GLY A 26 -5.79 -8.63 3.63
C GLY A 26 -4.58 -7.78 3.23
N ARG A 27 -3.78 -8.25 2.27
CA ARG A 27 -2.81 -7.38 1.58
C ARG A 27 -3.54 -6.61 0.50
N GLU A 28 -3.86 -5.35 0.75
CA GLU A 28 -4.43 -4.46 -0.26
C GLU A 28 -3.29 -3.77 -1.04
N ASP A 29 -3.43 -3.72 -2.37
CA ASP A 29 -2.46 -3.10 -3.26
C ASP A 29 -2.97 -1.70 -3.65
N PHE A 30 -2.26 -0.65 -3.21
CA PHE A 30 -2.58 0.74 -3.52
C PHE A 30 -1.61 1.33 -4.54
N CYS A 31 -2.12 2.25 -5.36
CA CYS A 31 -1.22 3.12 -6.15
C CYS A 31 -0.58 4.15 -5.23
N PHE A 32 0.57 4.70 -5.61
CA PHE A 32 1.27 5.70 -4.79
C PHE A 32 0.37 6.87 -4.38
N LYS A 33 -0.53 7.34 -5.26
CA LYS A 33 -1.48 8.41 -4.92
C LYS A 33 -2.48 8.01 -3.83
N CYS A 34 -3.02 6.79 -3.88
CA CYS A 34 -4.02 6.31 -2.93
C CYS A 34 -3.38 5.80 -1.63
N GLY A 35 -2.19 5.21 -1.72
CA GLY A 35 -1.43 4.70 -0.59
C GLY A 35 -0.70 5.80 0.18
N LYS A 36 -0.37 6.95 -0.44
CA LYS A 36 0.31 8.06 0.22
C LYS A 36 -0.43 8.59 1.46
N PRO A 37 -1.75 8.88 1.46
CA PRO A 37 -2.43 9.33 2.68
C PRO A 37 -2.42 8.25 3.77
N VAL A 38 -2.49 6.96 3.41
CA VAL A 38 -2.39 5.85 4.37
C VAL A 38 -0.98 5.75 4.95
N LEU A 39 0.06 5.83 4.12
CA LEU A 39 1.46 5.89 4.52
C LEU A 39 1.74 7.09 5.43
N ASP A 40 1.21 8.27 5.08
CA ASP A 40 1.40 9.49 5.87
C ASP A 40 0.73 9.38 7.24
N PHE A 41 -0.49 8.82 7.29
CA PHE A 41 -1.17 8.49 8.54
C PHE A 41 -0.33 7.52 9.37
N LEU A 42 0.08 6.37 8.81
CA LEU A 42 0.87 5.37 9.54
C LEU A 42 2.21 5.96 10.03
N LYS A 43 2.87 6.79 9.22
CA LYS A 43 4.11 7.49 9.59
C LYS A 43 3.88 8.48 10.73
N LYS A 44 2.81 9.28 10.66
CA LYS A 44 2.43 10.27 11.68
C LYS A 44 2.20 9.62 13.04
N TYR A 45 1.60 8.42 13.06
CA TYR A 45 1.34 7.67 14.27
C TYR A 45 2.46 6.69 14.66
N LYS A 46 3.60 6.70 13.94
CA LYS A 46 4.72 5.75 14.14
C LYS A 46 4.28 4.28 14.13
N LEU A 47 3.31 3.96 13.27
CA LEU A 47 2.78 2.61 13.06
C LEU A 47 3.48 1.87 11.91
N LEU A 48 4.51 2.49 11.32
CA LEU A 48 5.37 1.86 10.33
C LEU A 48 6.58 1.29 11.06
N ASP A 49 6.68 -0.03 11.13
CA ASP A 49 7.96 -0.68 11.35
C ASP A 49 8.76 -0.58 10.04
N GLU A 50 9.89 0.12 10.08
CA GLU A 50 10.88 -0.02 9.00
C GLU A 50 11.40 -1.46 9.08
N GLU A 51 11.00 -2.32 8.14
CA GLU A 51 11.68 -3.60 7.91
C GLU A 51 13.15 -3.26 7.64
N LYS A 52 13.99 -3.35 8.68
CA LYS A 52 15.45 -3.34 8.56
C LYS A 52 15.82 -4.57 7.75
N LYS A 53 16.01 -4.35 6.45
CA LYS A 53 16.58 -5.33 5.54
C LYS A 53 18.10 -5.15 5.48
#